data_AF-A0A8J2HF00-F1
#
_entry.id   AF-A0A8J2HF00-F1
#
_cell.length_a   1.000
_cell.length_b   1.000
_cell.length_c   1.000
_cell.angle_alpha   90.00
_cell.angle_beta   90.00
_cell.angle_gamma   90.00
#
_symmetry.space_group_name_H-M   'P 1'
#
loop_
_entity.id
_entity.type
_entity.pdbx_description
1 polymer ?
#
loop_
_entity_poly.entity_id
_entity_poly.type
_entity_poly.pdbx_seq_one_letter_code
_entity_poly.pdbx_strand_id
1 'polypeptide(L)'
;MTGRGKGGKGLGKGGAKRHRKVLRDNIQGITKPAIRRLARRGGVKRISGLIYEETRGVLKVFLENVIRDAVTYTEHAKRIVFILFRNESND
;
A
#
# COMPACT_ATOMS: atom_id res chain seq x y z
N MET A 1 29.65 7.84 -34.70
CA MET A 1 29.19 6.59 -34.06
C MET A 1 27.69 6.68 -33.84
N THR A 2 26.94 5.82 -34.50
CA THR A 2 25.47 5.70 -34.45
C THR A 2 25.06 4.86 -33.24
N GLY A 3 23.97 5.24 -32.57
CA GLY A 3 23.47 4.51 -31.40
C GLY A 3 22.08 4.98 -30.94
N ARG A 4 21.13 5.02 -31.87
CA ARG A 4 19.72 5.33 -31.65
C ARG A 4 19.10 4.25 -30.75
N GLY A 5 18.89 4.57 -29.47
CA GLY A 5 18.23 3.69 -28.50
C GLY A 5 16.80 3.37 -28.95
N LYS A 6 16.38 2.10 -28.77
CA LYS A 6 15.10 1.55 -29.22
C LYS A 6 13.91 2.32 -28.65
N GLY A 7 13.37 3.25 -29.45
CA GLY A 7 11.97 3.64 -29.38
C GLY A 7 11.08 2.46 -29.82
N GLY A 8 10.19 2.04 -28.94
CA GLY A 8 9.11 1.09 -29.20
C GLY A 8 8.24 1.05 -27.94
N LYS A 9 6.91 1.10 -27.98
CA LYS A 9 5.95 0.85 -29.05
C LYS A 9 4.68 1.63 -28.64
N GLY A 10 3.94 2.13 -29.63
CA GLY A 10 2.82 3.07 -29.46
C GLY A 10 1.83 2.70 -28.34
N LEU A 11 1.43 3.74 -27.61
CA LEU A 11 0.36 3.71 -26.62
C LEU A 11 -0.97 3.43 -27.34
N GLY A 12 -1.27 2.16 -27.58
CA GLY A 12 -2.63 1.73 -27.88
C GLY A 12 -3.47 1.88 -26.62
N LYS A 13 -4.43 2.82 -26.64
CA LYS A 13 -5.45 3.01 -25.60
C LYS A 13 -6.33 1.75 -25.50
N GLY A 14 -5.85 0.75 -24.79
CA GLY A 14 -6.68 -0.33 -24.25
C GLY A 14 -7.12 0.07 -22.85
N GLY A 15 -8.38 0.46 -22.68
CA GLY A 15 -8.94 0.74 -21.36
C GLY A 15 -8.63 -0.41 -20.41
N ALA A 16 -8.01 -0.10 -19.27
CA ALA A 16 -7.69 -1.10 -18.26
C ALA A 16 -8.99 -1.78 -17.82
N LYS A 17 -9.18 -3.04 -18.22
CA LYS A 17 -10.30 -3.85 -17.74
C LYS A 17 -10.22 -3.85 -16.22
N ARG A 18 -11.26 -3.31 -15.58
CA ARG A 18 -11.41 -3.43 -14.12
C ARG A 18 -11.69 -4.89 -13.82
N HIS A 19 -10.64 -5.64 -13.54
CA HIS A 19 -10.78 -6.95 -12.93
C HIS A 19 -11.43 -6.75 -11.57
N ARG A 20 -12.63 -7.33 -11.38
CA ARG A 20 -13.26 -7.50 -10.08
C ARG A 20 -12.22 -8.10 -9.13
N LYS A 21 -11.89 -7.42 -8.03
CA LYS A 21 -10.92 -7.94 -7.05
C LYS A 21 -11.52 -9.17 -6.40
N VAL A 22 -10.98 -10.34 -6.75
CA VAL A 22 -11.20 -11.58 -6.01
C VAL A 22 -10.49 -11.43 -4.67
N LEU A 23 -11.14 -11.82 -3.57
CA LEU A 23 -10.50 -11.88 -2.25
C LEU A 23 -9.34 -12.88 -2.33
N ARG A 24 -8.13 -12.35 -2.30
CA ARG A 24 -6.86 -13.08 -2.24
C ARG A 24 -6.07 -12.51 -1.07
N ASP A 25 -5.02 -13.21 -0.67
CA ASP A 25 -4.09 -12.66 0.30
C ASP A 25 -3.37 -11.44 -0.31
N ASN A 26 -3.94 -10.26 -0.02
CA ASN A 26 -3.52 -8.99 -0.62
C ASN A 26 -2.18 -8.50 -0.04
N ILE A 27 -1.64 -9.17 0.97
CA ILE A 27 -0.41 -8.77 1.63
C ILE A 27 0.79 -8.76 0.66
N GLN A 28 0.79 -9.66 -0.32
CA GLN A 28 1.80 -9.70 -1.37
C GLN A 28 1.67 -8.54 -2.38
N GLY A 29 0.52 -7.85 -2.39
CA GLY A 29 0.33 -6.59 -3.11
C GLY A 29 1.19 -5.44 -2.56
N ILE A 30 1.69 -5.55 -1.33
CA ILE A 30 2.74 -4.68 -0.81
C ILE A 30 4.07 -5.16 -1.38
N THR A 31 4.45 -4.55 -2.51
CA THR A 31 5.59 -5.00 -3.31
C THR A 31 6.95 -4.63 -2.69
N LYS A 32 7.99 -5.43 -2.96
CA LYS A 32 9.39 -5.15 -2.57
C LYS A 32 9.87 -3.72 -2.87
N PRO A 33 9.60 -3.10 -4.04
CA PRO A 33 9.97 -1.70 -4.29
C PRO A 33 9.21 -0.71 -3.41
N ALA A 34 7.96 -0.97 -3.01
CA ALA A 34 7.23 -0.12 -2.07
C ALA A 34 7.87 -0.12 -0.68
N ILE A 35 8.20 -1.31 -0.16
CA ILE A 35 8.93 -1.47 1.10
C ILE A 35 10.29 -0.78 1.03
N ARG A 36 11.00 -0.92 -0.10
CA ARG A 36 12.27 -0.22 -0.32
C ARG A 36 12.09 1.30 -0.25
N ARG A 37 11.07 1.87 -0.91
CA ARG A 37 10.79 3.32 -0.86
C ARG A 37 10.53 3.81 0.57
N LEU A 38 9.77 3.06 1.36
CA LEU A 38 9.52 3.38 2.77
C LEU A 38 10.82 3.34 3.60
N ALA A 39 11.59 2.27 3.48
CA ALA A 39 12.86 2.12 4.19
C ALA A 39 13.86 3.23 3.80
N ARG A 40 13.91 3.63 2.51
CA ARG A 40 14.74 4.75 2.07
C ARG A 40 14.28 6.08 2.67
N ARG A 41 12.97 6.33 2.73
CA ARG A 41 12.42 7.51 3.42
C ARG A 41 12.80 7.52 4.91
N GLY A 42 12.86 6.35 5.54
CA GLY A 42 13.35 6.19 6.92
C GLY A 42 14.87 6.19 7.08
N GLY A 43 15.66 6.54 6.06
CA GLY A 43 17.12 6.62 6.17
C GLY A 43 17.88 5.28 6.14
N VAL A 44 17.20 4.17 5.82
CA VAL A 44 17.83 2.85 5.81
C VAL A 44 18.79 2.72 4.63
N LYS A 45 20.08 2.46 4.90
CA LYS A 45 21.16 2.37 3.88
C LYS A 45 21.28 0.99 3.20
N ARG A 46 21.10 -0.11 3.93
CA ARG A 46 21.11 -1.49 3.40
C ARG A 46 19.90 -2.26 3.97
N ILE A 47 19.33 -3.15 3.18
CA ILE A 47 18.11 -3.90 3.53
C ILE A 47 18.39 -5.38 3.27
N SER A 48 18.19 -6.23 4.29
CA SER A 48 18.28 -7.68 4.16
C SER A 48 17.09 -8.26 3.40
N GLY A 49 17.25 -9.44 2.80
CA GLY A 49 16.20 -10.13 2.06
C GLY A 49 15.01 -10.56 2.92
N LEU A 50 15.23 -10.87 4.20
CA LEU A 50 14.19 -11.34 5.11
C LEU A 50 13.20 -10.23 5.51
N ILE A 51 13.65 -8.97 5.46
CA ILE A 51 12.85 -7.80 5.87
C ILE A 51 11.58 -7.64 5.03
N TYR A 52 11.53 -8.12 3.79
CA TYR A 52 10.33 -7.94 2.96
C TYR A 52 9.12 -8.71 3.49
N GLU A 53 9.29 -9.94 3.96
CA GLU A 53 8.18 -10.71 4.55
C GLU A 53 7.90 -10.25 5.98
N GLU A 54 8.94 -9.92 6.75
CA GLU A 54 8.77 -9.41 8.11
C GLU A 54 8.00 -8.08 8.16
N THR A 55 8.33 -7.14 7.26
CA THR A 55 7.61 -5.86 7.14
C THR A 55 6.15 -6.08 6.78
N ARG A 56 5.84 -7.11 5.97
CA ARG A 56 4.45 -7.45 5.64
C ARG A 56 3.70 -7.99 6.85
N GLY A 57 4.33 -8.85 7.65
CA GLY A 57 3.75 -9.33 8.90
C GLY A 57 3.41 -8.19 9.86
N VAL A 58 4.39 -7.30 10.10
CA VAL A 58 4.21 -6.12 10.97
C VAL A 58 3.09 -5.20 10.45
N LEU A 59 3.07 -4.91 9.15
CA LEU A 59 2.06 -4.05 8.54
C LEU A 59 0.65 -4.65 8.67
N LYS A 60 0.51 -5.97 8.55
CA LYS A 60 -0.78 -6.65 8.70
C LYS A 60 -1.32 -6.48 10.12
N VAL A 61 -0.51 -6.79 11.14
CA VAL A 61 -0.92 -6.66 12.54
C VAL A 61 -1.27 -5.21 12.89
N PHE A 62 -0.47 -4.25 12.41
CA PHE A 62 -0.73 -2.84 12.62
C PHE A 62 -2.10 -2.41 12.06
N LEU A 63 -2.38 -2.77 10.80
CA LEU A 63 -3.65 -2.42 10.15
C LEU A 63 -4.84 -3.14 10.77
N GLU A 64 -4.69 -4.39 11.19
CA GLU A 64 -5.74 -5.13 11.90
C GLU A 64 -6.16 -4.42 13.19
N ASN A 65 -5.20 -3.90 13.97
CA ASN A 65 -5.49 -3.17 15.19
C ASN A 65 -6.19 -1.83 14.92
N VAL A 66 -5.65 -1.02 14.00
CA VAL A 66 -6.23 0.29 13.64
C VAL A 66 -7.64 0.14 13.07
N ILE A 67 -7.86 -0.86 12.21
CA ILE A 67 -9.19 -1.09 11.61
C ILE A 67 -10.16 -1.62 12.65
N ARG A 68 -9.73 -2.48 13.58
CA ARG A 68 -10.60 -2.97 14.66
C ARG A 68 -11.17 -1.82 15.48
N ASP A 69 -10.31 -0.89 15.89
CA ASP A 69 -10.74 0.29 16.65
C ASP A 69 -11.67 1.18 15.81
N ALA A 70 -11.31 1.43 14.54
CA ALA A 70 -12.15 2.23 13.64
C ALA A 70 -13.54 1.61 13.45
N VAL A 71 -13.62 0.28 13.31
CA VAL A 71 -14.89 -0.46 13.20
C VAL A 71 -15.72 -0.26 14.47
N THR A 72 -15.12 -0.43 15.65
CA THR A 72 -15.82 -0.24 16.93
C THR A 72 -16.46 1.16 17.05
N TYR A 73 -15.74 2.22 16.65
CA TYR A 73 -16.30 3.57 16.65
C TYR A 73 -17.43 3.75 15.63
N THR A 74 -17.30 3.17 14.43
CA THR A 74 -18.34 3.27 13.40
C THR A 74 -19.61 2.53 13.78
N GLU A 75 -19.48 1.35 14.38
CA GLU A 75 -20.59 0.54 14.88
C GLU A 75 -21.34 1.25 16.01
N HIS A 76 -20.62 1.83 16.97
CA HIS A 76 -21.21 2.62 18.04
C HIS A 76 -22.02 3.81 17.50
N ALA A 77 -21.52 4.48 16.47
CA ALA A 77 -22.20 5.60 15.81
C ALA A 77 -23.31 5.18 14.83
N LYS A 78 -23.56 3.87 14.65
CA LYS A 78 -24.52 3.31 13.66
C LYS A 78 -24.25 3.81 12.23
N ARG A 79 -22.99 4.09 11.89
CA ARG A 79 -22.58 4.56 10.56
C ARG A 79 -22.06 3.39 9.75
N ILE A 80 -22.50 3.31 8.49
CA ILE A 80 -22.05 2.27 7.54
C ILE A 80 -20.75 2.63 6.81
N VAL A 81 -20.28 3.87 6.95
CA VAL A 81 -19.09 4.39 6.28
C VAL A 81 -18.06 4.81 7.31
N PHE A 82 -16.80 4.44 7.07
CA PHE A 82 -15.66 4.96 7.83
C PHE A 82 -15.51 6.45 7.57
N ILE A 83 -15.57 7.22 8.66
CA ILE A 83 -15.33 8.66 8.65
C ILE A 83 -13.96 8.92 9.27
N LEU A 84 -13.15 9.69 8.56
CA LEU A 84 -11.90 10.21 9.10
C LEU A 84 -12.27 11.33 10.07
N PHE A 85 -12.23 11.04 11.37
CA PHE A 85 -12.20 12.09 12.38
C PHE A 85 -10.85 12.78 12.26
N ARG A 86 -10.86 14.00 11.70
CA ARG A 86 -9.68 14.84 11.64
C ARG A 86 -9.31 15.17 13.09
N ASN A 87 -8.16 14.68 13.52
CA ASN A 87 -7.60 15.05 14.82
C ASN A 87 -7.09 16.48 14.67
N GLU A 88 -7.94 17.46 14.95
CA GLU A 88 -7.49 18.82 15.17
C GLU A 88 -6.83 18.87 16.54
N SER A 89 -5.56 18.46 16.58
CA SER A 89 -4.69 18.89 17.65
C SER A 89 -4.51 20.40 17.47
N ASN A 90 -5.24 21.17 18.27
CA ASN A 90 -4.95 22.57 18.53
C ASN A 90 -3.50 22.67 19.02
N ASP A 91 -2.65 23.37 18.26
CA ASP A 91 -1.59 24.19 18.84
C ASP A 91 -2.21 25.47 19.43
#